data_AF-A0A8D0EFJ9-F1
#
_entry.id   AF-A0A8D0EFJ9-F1
#
_cell.length_a   1.000
_cell.length_b   1.000
_cell.length_c   1.000
_cell.angle_alpha   90.00
_cell.angle_beta   90.00
_cell.angle_gamma   90.00
#
_symmetry.space_group_name_H-M   'P 1'
#
loop_
_entity.id
_entity.type
_entity.pdbx_description
1 polymer ?
#
loop_
_entity_poly.entity_id
_entity_poly.type
_entity_poly.pdbx_seq_one_letter_code
_entity_poly.pdbx_strand_id
1 'polypeptide(L)'
;RRCCWEQRCAPGCQGRLLVNSPLDLIDTGKGLKVQTEKPHLVSLGSGRLSTAITLLPLEEGRTMIGTAARDIVLQGPGLAPQHCYIENVRGMLTLHPCGNACTVDGVPLRRPTRLTQGCTICLGQATFLRFNHPAEAKWMKSMIPAGGRSPAPAPAQAAALGRGARARPRMCWPLTRHGSHAR
;
A
#
# COMPACT_ATOMS: atom_id res chain seq x y z
N ARG A 1 -8.11 -38.30 6.87
CA ARG A 1 -7.77 -36.90 7.19
C ARG A 1 -6.76 -36.41 6.15
N ARG A 2 -7.22 -35.71 5.11
CA ARG A 2 -6.39 -35.13 4.06
C ARG A 2 -6.71 -33.64 4.01
N CYS A 3 -5.73 -32.79 4.31
CA CYS A 3 -5.83 -31.35 4.16
C CYS A 3 -5.85 -31.01 2.67
N CYS A 4 -6.90 -30.32 2.21
CA CYS A 4 -6.95 -29.72 0.87
C CYS A 4 -6.05 -28.47 0.84
N TRP A 5 -4.93 -28.54 0.12
CA TRP A 5 -4.03 -27.40 -0.13
C TRP A 5 -4.04 -26.93 -1.58
N GLU A 6 -5.11 -27.23 -2.32
CA GLU A 6 -5.17 -26.91 -3.75
C GLU A 6 -6.46 -26.16 -4.10
N GLN A 7 -6.48 -24.86 -3.76
CA GLN A 7 -7.38 -23.93 -4.43
C GLN A 7 -6.72 -23.48 -5.73
N ARG A 8 -6.96 -24.28 -6.78
CA ARG A 8 -6.78 -23.83 -8.17
C ARG A 8 -7.48 -22.48 -8.33
N CYS A 9 -6.74 -21.49 -8.79
CA CYS A 9 -7.33 -20.32 -9.40
C CYS A 9 -8.28 -20.79 -10.51
N ALA A 10 -9.51 -20.29 -10.53
CA ALA A 10 -10.47 -20.59 -11.59
C ALA A 10 -9.85 -20.27 -12.96
N PRO A 11 -10.03 -21.12 -13.98
CA PRO A 11 -9.50 -20.88 -15.32
C PRO A 11 -10.27 -19.70 -15.93
N GLY A 12 -9.63 -18.55 -16.05
CA GLY A 12 -10.25 -17.32 -16.56
C GLY A 12 -9.69 -16.02 -15.99
N CYS A 13 -8.97 -16.07 -14.87
CA CYS A 13 -8.21 -14.92 -14.38
C CYS A 13 -6.90 -14.78 -15.17
N GLN A 14 -7.00 -14.45 -16.46
CA GLN A 14 -5.88 -13.85 -17.16
C GLN A 14 -5.55 -12.56 -16.41
N GLY A 15 -4.39 -12.54 -15.75
CA GLY A 15 -3.78 -11.30 -15.30
C GLY A 15 -3.58 -10.43 -16.53
N ARG A 16 -4.56 -9.57 -16.81
CA ARG A 16 -4.50 -8.60 -17.89
C ARG A 16 -3.36 -7.66 -17.52
N LEU A 17 -2.26 -7.73 -18.27
CA LEU A 17 -1.27 -6.66 -18.28
C LEU A 17 -2.02 -5.37 -18.63
N LEU A 18 -2.19 -4.48 -17.66
CA LEU A 18 -2.83 -3.18 -17.85
C LEU A 18 -1.83 -2.23 -18.51
N VAL A 19 -1.49 -2.52 -19.77
CA VAL A 19 -1.09 -1.49 -20.72
C VAL A 19 -2.38 -0.75 -21.05
N ASN A 20 -2.50 0.51 -20.63
CA ASN A 20 -3.69 1.39 -20.65
C ASN A 20 -4.42 1.56 -19.30
N SER A 21 -3.70 1.88 -18.22
CA SER A 21 -4.30 2.43 -17.00
C SER A 21 -3.46 3.61 -16.50
N PRO A 22 -4.03 4.60 -15.79
CA PRO A 22 -3.37 5.83 -15.32
C PRO A 22 -2.38 5.57 -14.16
N LEU A 23 -1.64 4.47 -14.25
CA LEU A 23 -0.65 3.98 -13.30
C LEU A 23 0.72 4.10 -13.98
N ASP A 24 1.53 5.04 -13.53
CA ASP A 24 2.90 5.19 -13.98
C ASP A 24 3.82 4.36 -13.08
N LEU A 25 4.49 3.37 -13.67
CA LEU A 25 5.57 2.60 -13.06
C LEU A 25 6.91 3.21 -13.45
N ILE A 26 7.63 3.74 -12.48
CA ILE A 26 8.93 4.39 -12.67
C ILE A 26 10.00 3.49 -12.05
N ASP A 27 10.87 2.93 -12.88
CA ASP A 27 12.06 2.21 -12.40
C ASP A 27 13.12 3.22 -11.91
N THR A 28 13.66 2.95 -10.72
CA THR A 28 14.72 3.75 -10.09
C THR A 28 16.07 3.03 -10.06
N GLY A 29 16.16 1.84 -10.67
CA GLY A 29 17.33 0.96 -10.68
C GLY A 29 17.50 0.09 -9.44
N LYS A 30 16.92 0.49 -8.30
CA LYS A 30 16.90 -0.28 -7.03
C LYS A 30 15.48 -0.53 -6.49
N GLY A 31 14.47 -0.12 -7.23
CA GLY A 31 13.09 -0.23 -6.79
C GLY A 31 12.12 0.38 -7.80
N LEU A 32 10.83 0.12 -7.58
CA LEU A 32 9.75 0.61 -8.42
C LEU A 32 8.99 1.68 -7.65
N LYS A 33 8.82 2.84 -8.28
CA LYS A 33 7.90 3.87 -7.81
C LYS A 33 6.62 3.76 -8.63
N VAL A 34 5.49 3.62 -7.96
CA VAL A 34 4.19 3.73 -8.61
C VAL A 34 3.61 5.11 -8.36
N GLN A 35 3.19 5.78 -9.43
CA GLN A 35 2.54 7.08 -9.39
C GLN A 35 1.19 6.99 -10.06
N THR A 36 0.18 7.59 -9.45
CA THR A 36 -1.19 7.60 -9.97
C THR A 36 -1.75 9.00 -9.82
N GLU A 37 -2.75 9.33 -10.64
CA GLU A 37 -3.46 10.60 -10.54
C GLU A 37 -4.79 10.48 -9.78
N LYS A 38 -5.42 9.29 -9.82
CA LYS A 38 -6.71 9.03 -9.17
C LYS A 38 -6.57 8.58 -7.71
N PRO A 39 -7.57 8.88 -6.86
CA PRO A 39 -7.65 8.32 -5.51
C PRO A 39 -7.66 6.79 -5.55
N HIS A 40 -6.97 6.16 -4.61
CA HIS A 40 -6.85 4.70 -4.54
C HIS A 40 -6.55 4.23 -3.12
N LEU A 41 -6.84 2.96 -2.85
CA LEU A 41 -6.37 2.26 -1.67
C LEU A 41 -5.09 1.49 -2.00
N VAL A 42 -4.20 1.40 -1.02
CA VAL A 42 -3.01 0.55 -1.05
C VAL A 42 -3.21 -0.56 -0.03
N SER A 43 -3.13 -1.81 -0.47
CA SER A 43 -3.17 -3.00 0.37
C SER A 43 -1.83 -3.72 0.34
N LEU A 44 -1.36 -4.17 1.50
CA LEU A 44 -0.21 -5.07 1.64
C LEU A 44 -0.66 -6.54 1.81
N GLY A 45 -1.95 -6.81 1.56
CA GLY A 45 -2.58 -8.11 1.75
C GLY A 45 -2.95 -8.44 3.20
N SER A 46 -3.36 -9.70 3.43
CA SER A 46 -4.08 -10.13 4.64
C SER A 46 -3.18 -10.62 5.79
N GLY A 47 -1.91 -10.20 5.84
CA GLY A 47 -1.03 -10.47 6.99
C GLY A 47 0.45 -10.62 6.63
N ARG A 48 1.23 -11.12 7.60
CA ARG A 48 2.70 -11.24 7.52
C ARG A 48 3.22 -12.06 6.34
N LEU A 49 2.42 -12.98 5.82
CA LEU A 49 2.80 -13.86 4.71
C LEU A 49 2.48 -13.25 3.34
N SER A 50 1.75 -12.14 3.30
CA SER A 50 1.48 -11.49 2.02
C SER A 50 2.71 -10.74 1.54
N THR A 51 3.03 -10.93 0.28
CA THR A 51 4.22 -10.37 -0.38
C THR A 51 3.86 -9.35 -1.46
N ALA A 52 2.59 -9.27 -1.83
CA ALA A 52 2.12 -8.41 -2.90
C ALA A 52 1.63 -7.06 -2.36
N ILE A 53 1.86 -6.01 -3.14
CA ILE A 53 1.26 -4.69 -2.94
C ILE A 53 0.19 -4.50 -4.00
N THR A 54 -1.04 -4.21 -3.57
CA THR A 54 -2.17 -4.03 -4.47
C THR A 54 -2.65 -2.58 -4.41
N LEU A 55 -2.82 -1.96 -5.58
CA LEU A 55 -3.45 -0.67 -5.75
C LEU A 55 -4.90 -0.88 -6.19
N LEU A 56 -5.84 -0.30 -5.46
CA LEU A 56 -7.27 -0.43 -5.68
C LEU A 56 -7.85 0.94 -6.02
N PRO A 57 -8.06 1.26 -7.31
CA PRO A 57 -8.59 2.56 -7.73
C PRO A 57 -9.98 2.83 -7.14
N LEU A 58 -10.26 4.10 -6.82
CA LEU A 58 -11.55 4.57 -6.36
C LEU A 58 -12.14 5.53 -7.39
N GLU A 59 -12.90 4.98 -8.33
CA GLU A 59 -13.61 5.72 -9.37
C GLU A 59 -14.76 6.55 -8.79
N GLU A 60 -15.34 7.44 -9.60
CA GLU A 60 -16.51 8.23 -9.19
C GLU A 60 -17.73 7.32 -8.94
N GLY A 61 -18.53 7.67 -7.92
CA GLY A 61 -19.65 6.87 -7.47
C GLY A 61 -19.31 6.00 -6.26
N ARG A 62 -19.94 4.82 -6.17
CA ARG A 62 -19.93 3.97 -4.97
C ARG A 62 -19.13 2.68 -5.16
N THR A 63 -18.09 2.50 -4.35
CA THR A 63 -17.25 1.30 -4.31
C THR A 63 -17.55 0.49 -3.05
N MET A 64 -18.14 -0.68 -3.21
CA MET A 64 -18.47 -1.63 -2.13
C MET A 64 -17.27 -2.52 -1.78
N ILE A 65 -17.01 -2.71 -0.48
CA ILE A 65 -15.86 -3.45 0.05
C ILE A 65 -16.34 -4.54 1.02
N GLY A 66 -15.80 -5.75 0.90
CA GLY A 66 -16.15 -6.87 1.77
C GLY A 66 -15.64 -8.22 1.26
N THR A 67 -15.99 -9.31 1.92
CA THR A 67 -15.56 -10.67 1.53
C THR A 67 -16.30 -11.22 0.32
N ALA A 68 -17.48 -10.68 0.01
CA ALA A 68 -18.29 -11.01 -1.16
C ALA A 68 -18.86 -9.73 -1.81
N ALA A 69 -18.09 -8.65 -1.76
CA ALA A 69 -18.47 -7.39 -2.38
C ALA A 69 -18.30 -7.45 -3.90
N ARG A 70 -19.08 -6.63 -4.61
CA ARG A 70 -19.03 -6.54 -6.07
C ARG A 70 -17.78 -5.83 -6.61
N ASP A 71 -17.24 -4.85 -5.87
CA ASP A 71 -16.21 -3.94 -6.39
C ASP A 71 -14.82 -4.30 -5.85
N ILE A 72 -14.64 -4.33 -4.53
CA ILE A 72 -13.37 -4.71 -3.90
C ILE A 72 -13.58 -5.87 -2.94
N VAL A 73 -13.06 -7.04 -3.33
CA VAL A 73 -13.06 -8.24 -2.49
C VAL A 73 -11.79 -8.28 -1.63
N LEU A 74 -11.96 -8.33 -0.32
CA LEU A 74 -10.88 -8.48 0.64
C LEU A 74 -11.13 -9.68 1.55
N GLN A 75 -10.04 -10.25 2.06
CA GLN A 75 -10.10 -11.31 3.07
C GLN A 75 -9.40 -10.87 4.34
N GLY A 76 -10.00 -11.22 5.48
CA GLY A 76 -9.43 -10.93 6.79
C GLY A 76 -10.40 -11.27 7.92
N PRO A 77 -9.89 -11.42 9.15
CA PRO A 77 -10.71 -11.69 10.32
C PRO A 77 -11.64 -10.51 10.64
N GLY A 78 -12.90 -10.82 10.93
CA GLY A 78 -13.92 -9.83 11.26
C GLY A 78 -14.47 -9.02 10.07
N LEU A 79 -14.15 -9.43 8.84
CA LEU A 79 -14.65 -8.79 7.62
C LEU A 79 -16.00 -9.39 7.19
N ALA A 80 -16.95 -8.54 6.80
CA ALA A 80 -18.30 -8.96 6.42
C ALA A 80 -18.43 -9.07 4.90
N PRO A 81 -19.43 -9.82 4.37
CA PRO A 81 -19.70 -9.91 2.92
C PRO A 81 -19.83 -8.54 2.25
N GLN A 82 -20.59 -7.64 2.88
CA GLN A 82 -20.67 -6.22 2.55
C GLN A 82 -20.29 -5.45 3.82
N HIS A 83 -19.03 -5.03 3.90
CA HIS A 83 -18.47 -4.49 5.14
C HIS A 83 -18.64 -2.97 5.23
N CYS A 84 -18.26 -2.28 4.16
CA CYS A 84 -18.39 -0.84 4.04
C CYS A 84 -18.45 -0.45 2.55
N TYR A 85 -18.71 0.82 2.28
CA TYR A 85 -18.48 1.37 0.95
C TYR A 85 -17.79 2.72 1.04
N ILE A 86 -17.05 3.06 0.00
CA ILE A 86 -16.51 4.40 -0.19
C ILE A 86 -17.33 5.05 -1.30
N GLU A 87 -17.86 6.24 -1.01
CA GLU A 87 -18.52 7.09 -1.99
C GLU A 87 -17.55 8.19 -2.42
N ASN A 88 -17.31 8.30 -3.73
CA ASN A 88 -16.50 9.34 -4.34
C ASN A 88 -17.42 10.28 -5.11
N VAL A 89 -17.63 11.48 -4.57
CA VAL A 89 -18.40 12.55 -5.22
C VAL A 89 -17.43 13.64 -5.63
N ARG A 90 -17.14 13.75 -6.93
CA ARG A 90 -16.24 14.78 -7.49
C ARG A 90 -14.88 14.87 -6.78
N GLY A 91 -14.30 13.72 -6.40
CA GLY A 91 -13.02 13.66 -5.69
C GLY A 91 -13.10 13.85 -4.18
N MET A 92 -14.29 14.04 -3.60
CA MET A 92 -14.49 13.95 -2.16
C MET A 92 -14.88 12.52 -1.79
N LEU A 93 -14.00 11.84 -1.06
CA LEU A 93 -14.20 10.44 -0.69
C LEU A 93 -14.67 10.29 0.75
N THR A 94 -15.79 9.61 0.92
CA THR A 94 -16.41 9.36 2.23
C THR A 94 -16.53 7.86 2.46
N LEU A 95 -16.06 7.37 3.60
CA LEU A 95 -16.20 5.99 4.02
C LEU A 95 -17.48 5.83 4.84
N HIS A 96 -18.33 4.88 4.44
CA HIS A 96 -19.59 4.56 5.09
C HIS A 96 -19.53 3.15 5.69
N PRO A 97 -19.48 3.01 7.04
CA PRO A 97 -19.55 1.71 7.69
C PRO A 97 -20.97 1.14 7.58
N CYS A 98 -21.12 -0.08 7.07
CA CYS A 98 -22.43 -0.76 6.95
C CYS A 98 -22.86 -1.41 8.28
N GLY A 99 -22.70 -0.71 9.40
CA GLY A 99 -22.86 -1.26 10.76
C GLY A 99 -21.69 -2.14 11.22
N ASN A 100 -20.63 -2.26 10.41
CA ASN A 100 -19.45 -3.08 10.72
C ASN A 100 -18.31 -2.23 11.30
N ALA A 101 -17.41 -2.89 12.03
CA ALA A 101 -16.25 -2.27 12.65
C ALA A 101 -15.28 -1.69 11.61
N CYS A 102 -15.18 -0.37 11.54
CA CYS A 102 -14.23 0.36 10.72
C CYS A 102 -13.49 1.39 11.59
N THR A 103 -12.20 1.59 11.36
CA THR A 103 -11.44 2.69 11.97
C THR A 103 -10.68 3.48 10.90
N VAL A 104 -10.48 4.77 11.16
CA VAL A 104 -9.60 5.65 10.37
C VAL A 104 -8.58 6.25 11.34
N ASP A 105 -7.30 6.04 11.05
CA ASP A 105 -6.17 6.44 11.91
C ASP A 105 -6.34 5.97 13.37
N GLY A 106 -6.88 4.76 13.53
CA GLY A 106 -7.13 4.14 14.84
C GLY A 106 -8.43 4.59 15.52
N VAL A 107 -9.13 5.59 14.99
CA VAL A 107 -10.39 6.09 15.56
C VAL A 107 -11.58 5.31 15.01
N PRO A 108 -12.43 4.69 15.86
CA PRO A 108 -13.61 3.98 15.40
C PRO A 108 -14.64 4.89 14.74
N LEU A 109 -15.17 4.45 13.60
CA LEU A 109 -16.20 5.17 12.87
C LEU A 109 -17.60 4.82 13.38
N ARG A 110 -18.38 5.85 13.74
CA ARG A 110 -19.80 5.72 14.08
C ARG A 110 -20.74 6.31 13.03
N ARG A 111 -20.19 7.07 12.07
CA ARG A 111 -20.92 7.78 11.02
C ARG A 111 -20.07 7.86 9.76
N PRO A 112 -20.67 8.17 8.60
CA PRO A 112 -19.92 8.46 7.38
C PRO A 112 -18.83 9.49 7.65
N THR A 113 -17.62 9.20 7.20
CA THR A 113 -16.42 9.99 7.52
C THR A 113 -15.62 10.25 6.26
N ARG A 114 -15.31 11.52 6.01
CA ARG A 114 -14.46 11.92 4.89
C ARG A 114 -13.05 11.37 5.10
N LEU A 115 -12.51 10.74 4.06
CA LEU A 115 -11.13 10.28 4.02
C LEU A 115 -10.21 11.44 3.60
N THR A 116 -9.04 11.49 4.19
CA THR A 116 -8.01 12.48 3.88
C THR A 116 -6.73 11.80 3.44
N GLN A 117 -5.99 12.44 2.55
CA GLN A 117 -4.75 11.92 2.02
C GLN A 117 -3.84 11.31 3.09
N GLY A 118 -3.48 10.03 2.91
CA GLY A 118 -2.51 9.33 3.72
C GLY A 118 -3.07 8.60 4.93
N CYS A 119 -4.37 8.73 5.24
CA CYS A 119 -4.98 8.06 6.37
C CYS A 119 -4.94 6.53 6.24
N THR A 120 -4.87 5.84 7.38
CA THR A 120 -4.92 4.38 7.47
C THR A 120 -6.32 3.94 7.85
N ILE A 121 -6.90 3.08 7.03
CA ILE A 121 -8.22 2.48 7.25
C ILE A 121 -7.99 1.07 7.80
N CYS A 122 -8.64 0.72 8.91
CA CYS A 122 -8.76 -0.67 9.35
C CYS A 122 -10.22 -1.13 9.21
N LEU A 123 -10.41 -2.27 8.56
CA LEU A 123 -11.70 -2.94 8.42
C LEU A 123 -11.66 -4.25 9.21
N GLY A 124 -12.73 -4.55 9.95
CA GLY A 124 -12.78 -5.73 10.80
C GLY A 124 -11.74 -5.68 11.91
N GLN A 125 -10.94 -6.73 12.06
CA GLN A 125 -9.91 -6.82 13.11
C GLN A 125 -8.50 -6.48 12.62
N ALA A 126 -8.16 -6.80 11.38
CA ALA A 126 -6.77 -6.74 10.92
C ALA A 126 -6.59 -6.45 9.42
N THR A 127 -7.62 -5.95 8.72
CA THR A 127 -7.50 -5.60 7.30
C THR A 127 -7.16 -4.12 7.17
N PHE A 128 -5.86 -3.83 6.99
CA PHE A 128 -5.35 -2.48 6.88
C PHE A 128 -5.18 -2.04 5.42
N LEU A 129 -5.65 -0.83 5.12
CA LEU A 129 -5.54 -0.19 3.82
C LEU A 129 -5.03 1.23 4.02
N ARG A 130 -4.14 1.68 3.15
CA ARG A 130 -3.76 3.10 3.13
C ARG A 130 -4.52 3.82 2.04
N PHE A 131 -5.17 4.93 2.38
CA PHE A 131 -5.83 5.77 1.40
C PHE A 131 -4.85 6.78 0.82
N ASN A 132 -4.79 6.84 -0.52
CA ASN A 132 -4.00 7.80 -1.25
C ASN A 132 -4.90 8.65 -2.16
N HIS A 133 -4.87 9.97 -2.01
CA HIS A 133 -5.46 10.99 -2.86
C HIS A 133 -4.35 11.91 -3.43
N PRO A 134 -3.83 11.62 -4.64
CA PRO A 134 -2.72 12.36 -5.23
C PRO A 134 -2.98 13.87 -5.40
N ALA A 135 -4.18 14.27 -5.82
CA ALA A 135 -4.53 15.68 -5.96
C ALA A 135 -4.55 16.43 -4.61
N GLU A 136 -5.17 15.85 -3.57
CA GLU A 136 -5.13 16.42 -2.21
C GLU A 136 -3.68 16.49 -1.68
N ALA A 137 -2.85 15.49 -1.98
CA ALA A 137 -1.43 15.51 -1.63
C ALA A 137 -0.65 16.65 -2.30
N LYS A 138 -0.90 16.88 -3.59
CA LYS A 138 -0.26 17.97 -4.36
C LYS A 138 -0.65 19.32 -3.77
N TRP A 139 -1.92 19.51 -3.43
CA TRP A 139 -2.43 20.71 -2.77
C TRP A 139 -1.81 20.92 -1.39
N MET A 140 -1.77 19.89 -0.53
CA MET A 140 -1.11 20.00 0.79
C MET A 140 0.36 20.38 0.67
N LYS A 141 1.09 19.81 -0.30
CA LYS A 141 2.51 20.13 -0.53
C LYS A 141 2.75 21.58 -0.97
N SER A 142 1.82 22.19 -1.71
CA SER A 142 1.96 23.60 -2.11
C SER A 142 1.71 24.58 -0.95
N MET A 143 1.10 24.12 0.13
CA MET A 143 0.86 24.90 1.35
C MET A 143 2.03 24.88 2.35
N ILE A 144 3.00 23.98 2.21
CA ILE A 144 4.16 23.91 3.12
C ILE A 144 5.20 24.96 2.66
N PRO A 145 5.56 25.96 3.49
CA PRO A 145 6.59 26.94 3.17
C PRO A 145 7.94 26.25 2.90
N ALA A 146 8.72 26.77 1.94
CA ALA A 146 9.95 26.14 1.44
C ALA A 146 11.05 25.89 2.50
N GLY A 147 10.95 26.50 3.70
CA GLY A 147 11.94 26.41 4.77
C GLY A 147 12.05 25.06 5.50
N GLY A 148 11.20 24.07 5.18
CA GLY A 148 11.22 22.73 5.79
C GLY A 148 11.67 21.59 4.86
N ARG A 149 12.13 21.89 3.63
CA ARG A 149 12.57 20.85 2.70
C ARG A 149 13.98 20.38 3.07
N SER A 150 14.09 19.24 3.74
CA SER A 150 15.32 18.44 3.61
C SER A 150 15.52 18.15 2.12
N PRO A 151 16.71 18.41 1.55
CA PRO A 151 16.93 18.24 0.12
C PRO A 151 16.63 16.78 -0.26
N ALA A 152 15.70 16.60 -1.19
CA ALA A 152 15.50 15.31 -1.84
C ALA A 152 16.81 14.93 -2.53
N PRO A 153 17.27 13.66 -2.45
CA PRO A 153 18.45 13.24 -3.20
C PRO A 153 18.19 13.47 -4.69
N ALA A 154 19.05 14.27 -5.31
CA ALA A 154 19.00 14.52 -6.74
C ALA A 154 19.11 13.21 -7.53
N PRO A 155 18.47 13.09 -8.71
CA PRO A 155 18.64 11.93 -9.57
C PRO A 155 20.13 11.83 -9.97
N ALA A 156 20.76 10.71 -9.60
CA ALA A 156 22.14 10.43 -9.95
C ALA A 156 22.25 10.33 -11.48
N GLN A 157 22.93 11.29 -12.10
CA GLN A 157 23.32 11.19 -13.50
C GLN A 157 24.34 10.05 -13.61
N ALA A 158 23.96 8.98 -14.33
CA ALA A 158 24.86 7.88 -14.64
C ALA A 158 25.88 8.34 -15.69
N ALA A 159 26.99 8.94 -15.23
CA ALA A 159 28.15 9.16 -16.07
C ALA A 159 28.90 7.83 -16.25
N ALA A 160 28.84 7.29 -17.46
CA ALA A 160 29.64 6.15 -17.89
C ALA A 160 31.13 6.53 -17.87
N LEU A 161 31.95 5.82 -17.10
CA LEU A 161 33.40 5.82 -17.23
C LEU A 161 33.94 4.41 -16.99
N GLY A 162 34.41 3.81 -18.09
CA GLY A 162 35.76 3.25 -18.23
C GLY A 162 36.25 2.23 -17.20
N ARG A 163 36.44 1.01 -17.71
CA ARG A 163 37.20 -0.12 -17.14
C ARG A 163 38.45 0.28 -16.32
N GLY A 164 38.63 -0.35 -15.16
CA GLY A 164 39.87 -0.31 -14.37
C GLY A 164 39.82 -1.30 -13.20
N ALA A 165 40.93 -1.97 -12.92
CA ALA A 165 41.00 -3.25 -12.21
C ALA A 165 40.94 -3.19 -10.66
N ARG A 166 40.49 -4.32 -10.08
CA ARG A 166 40.83 -4.94 -8.78
C ARG A 166 41.14 -4.05 -7.56
N ALA A 167 40.30 -4.17 -6.53
CA ALA A 167 40.74 -4.50 -5.16
C ALA A 167 39.53 -4.99 -4.33
N ARG A 168 39.67 -6.16 -3.67
CA ARG A 168 38.71 -6.63 -2.65
C ARG A 168 39.05 -5.99 -1.31
N PRO A 169 38.15 -5.28 -0.62
CA PRO A 169 38.40 -4.93 0.77
C PRO A 169 38.08 -6.14 1.66
N ARG A 170 39.10 -6.62 2.40
CA ARG A 170 38.92 -7.57 3.50
C ARG A 170 38.25 -6.80 4.65
N MET A 171 37.01 -7.11 4.98
CA MET A 171 36.41 -6.67 6.24
C MET A 171 36.77 -7.66 7.34
N CYS A 172 37.61 -7.23 8.27
CA CYS A 172 37.81 -7.89 9.56
C CYS A 172 36.60 -7.59 10.45
N TRP A 173 35.82 -8.62 10.80
CA TRP A 173 34.87 -8.54 11.90
C TRP A 173 35.62 -8.75 13.23
N PRO A 174 35.45 -7.90 14.26
CA PRO A 174 35.96 -8.21 15.59
C PRO A 174 35.08 -9.28 16.24
N LEU A 175 35.65 -10.46 16.50
CA LEU A 175 35.08 -11.46 17.41
C LEU A 175 35.13 -10.91 18.85
N THR A 176 33.99 -10.61 19.43
CA THR A 176 33.87 -10.47 20.89
C THR A 176 33.71 -11.86 21.50
N ARG A 177 34.75 -12.32 22.20
CA ARG A 177 34.69 -13.44 23.13
C ARG A 177 33.98 -12.97 24.40
N HIS A 178 32.85 -13.56 24.75
CA HIS A 178 32.42 -13.60 26.15
C HIS A 178 32.72 -14.98 26.72
N GLY A 179 33.69 -14.99 27.64
CA GLY A 179 34.11 -16.15 28.40
C GLY A 179 33.14 -16.48 29.52
N SER A 180 32.99 -17.78 29.73
CA SER A 180 32.37 -18.44 30.86
C SER A 180 33.10 -18.11 32.17
N HIS A 181 32.35 -17.86 33.24
CA HIS A 181 32.86 -18.08 34.60
C HIS A 181 31.86 -18.95 35.35
N ALA A 182 32.34 -20.13 35.73
CA ALA A 182 31.74 -21.00 36.72
C ALA A 182 32.07 -20.47 38.12
N ARG A 183 31.06 -20.49 39.00
CA ARG A 183 31.13 -20.95 40.38
C ARG A 183 29.73 -21.26 40.87
#